data_AF-A0A5B0MY96-F1
#
_entry.id   AF-A0A5B0MY96-F1
#
_cell.length_a   1.000
_cell.length_b   1.000
_cell.length_c   1.000
_cell.angle_alpha   90.00
_cell.angle_beta   90.00
_cell.angle_gamma   90.00
#
_symmetry.space_group_name_H-M   'P 1'
#
loop_
_entity.id
_entity.type
_entity.pdbx_description
1 polymer ?
#
loop_
_entity_poly.entity_id
_entity_poly.type
_entity_poly.pdbx_seq_one_letter_code
_entity_poly.pdbx_strand_id
1 'polypeptide(L)'
;MKAWPTGTLCQNSGFNYLPDPFSQICLQEAFWESKHDPNTPIALWIGHVRVATDDLLTINKLPTDQQIADQIVAGLNSSWAAVKDSIIYTAQEISLNDTIGALEAHEVSLHRRPSSNFASASYASNQCTGCSNCGKRGHK
;
A
#
# COMPACT_ATOMS: atom_id res chain seq x y z
N MET A 1 12.06 -4.36 15.34
CA MET A 1 11.80 -3.27 16.29
C MET A 1 12.92 -2.24 16.21
N LYS A 2 12.79 -1.25 15.32
CA LYS A 2 13.66 -0.07 15.36
C LYS A 2 12.87 1.02 16.07
N ALA A 3 13.39 1.42 17.22
CA ALA A 3 12.86 2.53 18.01
C ALA A 3 12.87 3.80 17.15
N TRP A 4 11.75 4.52 17.16
CA TRP A 4 11.67 5.87 16.64
C TRP A 4 12.57 6.75 17.52
N PRO A 5 13.42 7.63 16.96
CA PRO A 5 14.22 8.53 17.78
C PRO A 5 13.25 9.47 18.51
N THR A 6 13.22 9.32 19.83
CA THR A 6 12.51 10.24 20.72
C THR A 6 13.33 11.53 20.79
N GLY A 7 12.79 12.59 20.19
CA GLY A 7 12.97 13.97 20.61
C GLY A 7 14.32 14.64 20.34
N THR A 8 14.34 15.52 19.33
CA THR A 8 14.91 16.85 19.54
C THR A 8 13.78 17.86 19.41
N LEU A 9 13.38 18.38 20.58
CA LEU A 9 12.59 19.58 20.84
C LEU A 9 12.39 20.54 19.64
N CYS A 10 11.21 20.50 19.02
CA CYS A 10 10.63 21.70 18.41
C CYS A 10 9.84 22.41 19.52
N GLN A 11 10.47 23.38 20.18
CA GLN A 11 9.80 24.22 21.18
C GLN A 11 8.71 25.03 20.47
N ASN A 12 7.45 24.75 20.83
CA ASN A 12 6.30 25.51 20.36
C ASN A 12 6.23 26.83 21.15
N SER A 13 7.01 27.83 20.74
CA SER A 13 6.92 29.19 21.29
C SER A 13 5.71 29.87 20.67
N GLY A 14 4.60 29.89 21.41
CA GLY A 14 3.35 30.47 20.97
C GLY A 14 3.45 31.97 20.74
N PHE A 15 3.33 32.41 19.49
CA PHE A 15 2.82 33.71 19.07
C PHE A 15 2.38 33.60 17.58
N ASN A 16 1.11 33.90 17.30
CA ASN A 16 0.47 34.14 15.99
C ASN A 16 0.91 33.28 14.78
N TYR A 17 0.04 32.32 14.43
CA TYR A 17 0.16 31.26 13.43
C TYR A 17 0.63 31.72 12.03
N LEU A 18 1.94 31.68 11.81
CA LEU A 18 2.54 31.18 10.58
C LEU A 18 3.34 29.92 10.98
N PRO A 19 3.16 28.75 10.33
CA PRO A 19 3.97 27.59 10.65
C PRO A 19 5.44 27.92 10.41
N ASP A 20 6.28 27.65 11.41
CA ASP A 20 7.72 27.84 11.30
C ASP A 20 8.26 27.03 10.11
N PRO A 21 9.11 27.59 9.22
CA PRO A 21 9.59 26.90 8.02
C PRO A 21 10.29 25.57 8.31
N PHE A 22 10.92 25.41 9.49
CA PHE A 22 11.57 24.16 9.86
C PHE A 22 10.53 23.10 10.26
N SER A 23 9.44 23.49 10.93
CA SER A 23 8.33 22.56 11.24
C SER A 23 7.67 22.00 9.98
N GLN A 24 7.55 22.82 8.92
CA GLN A 24 7.02 22.39 7.63
C GLN A 24 7.92 21.38 6.92
N ILE A 25 9.24 21.59 6.94
CA ILE A 25 10.21 20.66 6.32
C ILE A 25 10.15 19.30 7.03
N CYS A 26 10.13 19.29 8.37
CA CYS A 26 10.07 18.03 9.13
C CYS A 26 8.79 17.23 8.86
N LEU A 27 7.64 17.89 8.75
CA LEU A 27 6.37 17.22 8.41
C LEU A 27 6.39 16.64 6.99
N GLN A 28 6.96 17.39 6.05
CA GLN A 28 7.08 16.95 4.67
C GLN A 28 8.04 15.75 4.54
N GLU A 29 9.19 15.77 5.24
CA GLU A 29 10.11 14.63 5.28
C GLU A 29 9.47 13.41 5.94
N ALA A 30 8.76 13.58 7.05
CA ALA A 30 8.06 12.48 7.72
C ALA A 30 7.02 11.81 6.81
N PHE A 31 6.30 12.61 6.02
CA PHE A 31 5.34 12.09 5.04
C PHE A 31 6.05 11.34 3.91
N TRP A 32 7.02 11.96 3.22
CA TRP A 32 7.67 11.38 2.04
C TRP A 32 8.60 10.20 2.36
N GLU A 33 9.21 10.16 3.55
CA GLU A 33 10.08 9.05 3.96
C GLU A 33 9.35 7.94 4.72
N SER A 34 8.02 8.04 4.87
CA SER A 34 7.21 6.96 5.46
C SER A 34 7.32 5.69 4.62
N LYS A 35 7.76 4.59 5.25
CA LYS A 35 7.97 3.29 4.60
C LYS A 35 7.21 2.21 5.33
N HIS A 36 6.57 1.33 4.56
CA HIS A 36 5.86 0.17 5.08
C HIS A 36 6.84 -0.85 5.66
N ASP A 37 6.61 -1.27 6.89
CA ASP A 37 7.25 -2.45 7.48
C ASP A 37 6.36 -3.67 7.18
N PRO A 38 6.87 -4.71 6.49
CA PRO A 38 6.06 -5.89 6.13
C PRO A 38 5.59 -6.69 7.34
N ASN A 39 6.15 -6.44 8.53
CA ASN A 39 5.67 -7.03 9.79
C ASN A 39 4.53 -6.24 10.43
N THR A 40 4.16 -5.09 9.86
CA THR A 40 3.05 -4.26 10.32
C THR A 40 1.86 -4.38 9.37
N PRO A 41 0.63 -4.47 9.87
CA PRO A 41 -0.56 -4.49 9.03
C PRO A 41 -0.61 -3.29 8.10
N ILE A 42 -0.95 -3.52 6.83
CA ILE A 42 -0.95 -2.47 5.81
C ILE A 42 -1.93 -1.34 6.15
N ALA A 43 -3.10 -1.69 6.71
CA ALA A 43 -4.10 -0.73 7.15
C ALA A 43 -3.57 0.20 8.27
N LEU A 44 -2.74 -0.33 9.17
CA LEU A 44 -2.13 0.48 10.25
C LEU A 44 -1.15 1.50 9.66
N TRP A 45 -0.31 1.08 8.72
CA TRP A 45 0.63 1.98 8.05
C TRP A 45 -0.09 3.04 7.20
N ILE A 46 -1.11 2.67 6.44
CA ILE A 46 -1.95 3.62 5.68
C ILE A 46 -2.62 4.62 6.64
N GLY A 47 -3.06 4.17 7.81
CA GLY A 47 -3.57 5.05 8.87
C GLY A 47 -2.56 6.12 9.28
N HIS A 48 -1.28 5.75 9.48
CA HIS A 48 -0.23 6.72 9.80
C HIS A 48 0.04 7.71 8.65
N VAL A 49 -0.01 7.26 7.40
CA VAL A 49 0.14 8.13 6.22
C VAL A 49 -1.00 9.16 6.16
N ARG A 50 -2.23 8.77 6.52
CA ARG A 50 -3.37 9.70 6.62
C ARG A 50 -3.20 10.72 7.74
N VAL A 51 -2.73 10.31 8.92
CA VAL A 51 -2.44 11.25 10.02
C VAL A 51 -1.36 12.26 9.60
N ALA A 52 -0.29 11.80 8.95
CA ALA A 52 0.74 12.71 8.42
C ALA A 52 0.20 13.66 7.33
N THR A 53 -0.80 13.21 6.56
CA THR A 53 -1.53 14.07 5.60
C THR A 53 -2.34 15.14 6.30
N ASP A 54 -3.04 14.79 7.38
CA ASP A 54 -3.79 15.75 8.19
C ASP A 54 -2.85 16.77 8.86
N ASP A 55 -1.66 16.36 9.28
CA ASP A 55 -0.64 17.29 9.78
C ASP A 55 -0.17 18.26 8.67
N LEU A 56 -0.02 17.81 7.43
CA LEU A 56 0.29 18.66 6.28
C LEU A 56 -0.86 19.63 5.92
N LEU A 57 -2.11 19.20 6.13
CA LEU A 57 -3.28 20.06 5.99
C LEU A 57 -3.24 21.26 6.95
N THR A 58 -2.78 21.05 8.19
CA THR A 58 -2.69 22.14 9.18
C THR A 58 -1.74 23.27 8.78
N ILE A 59 -0.78 23.00 7.89
CA ILE A 59 0.19 23.97 7.35
C ILE A 59 -0.16 24.44 5.94
N ASN A 60 -1.42 24.26 5.52
CA ASN A 60 -1.96 24.70 4.23
C ASN A 60 -1.30 24.06 2.99
N LYS A 61 -0.73 22.85 3.16
CA LYS A 61 -0.22 22.00 2.06
C LYS A 61 -1.12 20.78 1.96
N LEU A 62 -2.23 20.89 1.23
CA LEU A 62 -3.11 19.75 0.94
C LEU A 62 -2.43 18.84 -0.10
N PRO A 63 -2.03 17.61 0.25
CA PRO A 63 -1.62 16.63 -0.74
C PRO A 63 -2.87 16.14 -1.46
N THR A 64 -2.84 16.07 -2.79
CA THR A 64 -3.95 15.49 -3.56
C THR A 64 -4.07 13.99 -3.29
N ASP A 65 -5.27 13.41 -3.43
CA ASP A 65 -5.48 11.95 -3.35
C ASP A 65 -4.48 11.15 -4.19
N GLN A 66 -4.12 11.68 -5.36
CA GLN A 66 -3.09 11.11 -6.23
C GLN A 66 -1.70 11.13 -5.57
N GLN A 67 -1.30 12.23 -4.93
CA GLN A 67 -0.02 12.31 -4.22
C GLN A 67 0.02 11.35 -3.02
N ILE A 68 -1.12 11.16 -2.34
CA ILE A 68 -1.25 10.19 -1.26
C ILE A 68 -1.12 8.77 -1.81
N ALA A 69 -1.79 8.48 -2.92
CA ALA A 69 -1.71 7.17 -3.57
C ALA A 69 -0.29 6.86 -4.08
N ASP A 70 0.35 7.84 -4.73
CA ASP A 70 1.75 7.76 -5.17
C ASP A 70 2.68 7.51 -3.99
N GLN A 71 2.48 8.20 -2.85
CA GLN A 71 3.28 7.99 -1.65
C GLN A 71 3.09 6.60 -1.04
N ILE A 72 1.85 6.08 -1.03
CA ILE A 72 1.56 4.71 -0.60
C ILE A 72 2.29 3.72 -1.52
N VAL A 73 2.23 3.89 -2.84
CA VAL A 73 2.90 3.01 -3.81
C VAL A 73 4.43 3.11 -3.71
N ALA A 74 4.97 4.31 -3.47
CA ALA A 74 6.40 4.56 -3.33
C ALA A 74 6.96 3.99 -2.01
N GLY A 75 6.23 4.14 -0.91
CA GLY A 75 6.63 3.72 0.44
C GLY A 75 6.45 2.22 0.72
N LEU A 76 5.82 1.46 -0.18
CA LEU A 76 5.65 0.01 -0.03
C LEU A 76 6.99 -0.72 0.08
N ASN A 77 7.01 -1.73 0.96
CA ASN A 77 8.15 -2.60 1.10
C ASN A 77 8.42 -3.39 -0.19
N SER A 78 9.69 -3.70 -0.48
CA SER A 78 10.06 -4.48 -1.67
C SER A 78 9.46 -5.88 -1.73
N SER A 79 9.11 -6.49 -0.58
CA SER A 79 8.37 -7.76 -0.54
C SER A 79 6.96 -7.69 -1.13
N TRP A 80 6.42 -6.48 -1.33
CA TRP A 80 5.13 -6.20 -1.97
C TRP A 80 5.27 -5.76 -3.44
N ALA A 81 6.46 -5.94 -4.04
CA ALA A 81 6.71 -5.52 -5.42
C ALA A 81 5.70 -6.07 -6.43
N ALA A 82 5.26 -7.32 -6.28
CA ALA A 82 4.31 -7.93 -7.22
C ALA A 82 2.94 -7.21 -7.26
N VAL A 83 2.40 -6.82 -6.10
CA VAL A 83 1.14 -6.05 -6.06
C VAL A 83 1.36 -4.60 -6.48
N LYS A 84 2.52 -4.00 -6.14
CA LYS A 84 2.93 -2.68 -6.61
C LYS A 84 2.96 -2.62 -8.15
N ASP A 85 3.63 -3.57 -8.80
CA ASP A 85 3.73 -3.65 -10.26
C ASP A 85 2.35 -3.86 -10.88
N SER A 86 1.51 -4.69 -10.26
CA SER A 86 0.13 -4.90 -10.71
C SER A 86 -0.71 -3.62 -10.65
N ILE A 87 -0.61 -2.83 -9.57
CA ILE A 87 -1.32 -1.55 -9.43
C ILE A 87 -0.87 -0.59 -10.53
N ILE A 88 0.45 -0.42 -10.69
CA ILE A 88 1.03 0.52 -11.68
C ILE A 88 0.67 0.09 -13.11
N TYR A 89 0.66 -1.20 -13.41
CA TYR A 89 0.37 -1.71 -14.75
C TYR A 89 -1.11 -1.63 -15.13
N THR A 90 -2.01 -1.81 -14.16
CA THR A 90 -3.47 -1.86 -14.42
C THR A 90 -4.14 -0.49 -14.37
N ALA A 91 -3.57 0.46 -13.64
CA ALA A 91 -4.15 1.79 -13.49
C ALA A 91 -3.76 2.69 -14.67
N GLN A 92 -4.76 3.21 -15.38
CA GLN A 92 -4.58 4.36 -16.28
C GLN A 92 -4.32 5.63 -15.46
N GLU A 93 -4.98 5.75 -14.30
CA GLU A 93 -4.73 6.73 -13.24
C GLU A 93 -4.79 6.03 -11.88
N ILE A 94 -3.82 6.27 -11.01
CA ILE A 94 -3.76 5.64 -9.68
C ILE A 94 -4.75 6.36 -8.77
N SER A 95 -5.86 5.69 -8.47
CA SER A 95 -6.82 6.17 -7.48
C SER A 95 -6.41 5.72 -6.07
N LEU A 96 -6.63 6.58 -5.07
CA LEU A 96 -6.32 6.28 -3.68
C LEU A 96 -7.12 5.08 -3.17
N ASN A 97 -8.41 5.01 -3.48
CA ASN A 97 -9.29 3.94 -3.02
C ASN A 97 -8.93 2.59 -3.65
N ASP A 98 -8.64 2.55 -4.96
CA ASP A 98 -8.30 1.29 -5.63
C ASP A 98 -6.93 0.77 -5.17
N THR A 99 -5.98 1.69 -4.92
CA THR A 99 -4.68 1.35 -4.33
C THR A 99 -4.87 0.72 -2.96
N ILE A 100 -5.64 1.35 -2.07
CA ILE A 100 -5.90 0.82 -0.71
C ILE A 100 -6.60 -0.53 -0.80
N GLY A 101 -7.66 -0.65 -1.60
CA GLY A 101 -8.41 -1.90 -1.75
C GLY A 101 -7.56 -3.05 -2.30
N ALA A 102 -6.68 -2.77 -3.27
CA ALA A 102 -5.76 -3.77 -3.81
C ALA A 102 -4.76 -4.26 -2.76
N LEU A 103 -4.25 -3.35 -1.91
CA LEU A 103 -3.31 -3.69 -0.85
C LEU A 103 -3.96 -4.48 0.28
N GLU A 104 -5.15 -4.10 0.72
CA GLU A 104 -5.93 -4.86 1.72
C GLU A 104 -6.27 -6.26 1.21
N ALA A 105 -6.71 -6.38 -0.06
CA ALA A 105 -6.98 -7.67 -0.68
C ALA A 105 -5.73 -8.56 -0.76
N HIS A 106 -4.57 -7.97 -1.04
CA HIS A 106 -3.29 -8.69 -1.06
C HIS A 106 -2.91 -9.18 0.35
N GLU A 107 -3.07 -8.36 1.39
CA GLU A 107 -2.83 -8.78 2.78
C GLU A 107 -3.70 -9.96 3.19
N VAL A 108 -4.99 -9.89 2.89
CA VAL A 108 -5.94 -10.97 3.18
C VAL A 108 -5.56 -12.26 2.46
N SER A 109 -5.07 -12.15 1.22
CA SER A 109 -4.58 -13.30 0.43
C SER A 109 -3.33 -13.93 1.04
N LEU A 110 -2.39 -13.12 1.54
CA LEU A 110 -1.19 -13.60 2.23
C LEU A 110 -1.55 -14.38 3.50
N HIS A 111 -2.48 -13.87 4.32
CA HIS A 111 -2.91 -14.53 5.56
C HIS A 111 -3.84 -15.72 5.33
N ARG A 112 -4.58 -15.76 4.22
CA ARG A 112 -5.43 -16.90 3.85
C ARG A 112 -4.63 -18.10 3.36
N ARG A 113 -3.38 -17.93 2.91
CA ARG A 113 -2.48 -19.05 2.58
C ARG A 113 -1.90 -19.64 3.88
N PRO A 114 -2.27 -20.85 4.31
CA PRO A 114 -1.44 -21.57 5.27
C PRO A 114 -0.11 -21.88 4.57
N SER A 115 0.99 -21.87 5.31
CA SER A 115 2.32 -22.28 4.86
C SER A 115 2.42 -23.79 4.56
N SER A 116 1.45 -24.35 3.85
CA SER A 116 1.46 -25.73 3.39
C SER A 116 1.48 -25.71 1.86
N ASN A 117 2.67 -25.92 1.31
CA ASN A 117 2.92 -26.41 -0.04
C ASN A 117 1.95 -25.90 -1.11
N PHE A 118 2.31 -24.80 -1.76
CA PHE A 118 1.86 -24.60 -3.14
C PHE A 118 2.47 -25.74 -3.97
N ALA A 119 1.74 -26.85 -4.08
CA ALA A 119 1.88 -27.72 -5.22
C ALA A 119 1.75 -26.81 -6.45
N SER A 120 2.80 -26.80 -7.27
CA SER A 120 2.77 -26.18 -8.60
C SER A 120 1.59 -26.74 -9.37
N ALA A 121 0.45 -26.06 -9.33
CA ALA A 121 -0.61 -26.25 -10.28
C ALA A 121 -0.13 -25.58 -11.57
N SER A 122 0.55 -26.35 -12.41
CA SER A 122 0.74 -26.01 -13.81
C SER A 122 -0.63 -25.65 -14.39
N TYR A 123 -0.74 -24.45 -14.96
CA TYR A 123 -1.86 -24.09 -15.80
C TYR A 123 -1.85 -24.99 -17.04
N ALA A 124 -2.51 -26.14 -16.96
CA ALA A 124 -2.96 -26.87 -18.13
C ALA A 124 -4.31 -26.29 -18.55
N SER A 125 -4.30 -25.18 -19.28
CA SER A 125 -5.46 -24.78 -20.06
C SER A 125 -5.66 -25.82 -21.16
N ASN A 126 -6.56 -26.78 -20.93
CA ASN A 126 -7.28 -27.49 -21.98
C ASN A 126 -8.55 -28.09 -21.38
N GLN A 127 -9.51 -27.20 -21.14
CA GLN A 127 -10.91 -27.58 -20.98
C GLN A 127 -11.46 -28.01 -22.34
N CYS A 128 -11.08 -29.19 -22.86
CA CYS A 128 -11.92 -29.85 -23.85
C CYS A 128 -13.12 -30.44 -23.08
N THR A 129 -14.28 -29.82 -23.29
CA THR A 129 -15.58 -30.34 -22.92
C THR A 129 -15.72 -31.78 -23.40
N GLY A 130 -15.68 -32.74 -22.47
CA GLY A 130 -16.02 -34.14 -22.75
C GLY A 130 -17.54 -34.29 -22.79
N CYS A 131 -18.05 -35.18 -23.64
CA CYS A 131 -19.48 -35.40 -23.80
C CYS A 131 -20.13 -35.80 -22.47
N SER A 132 -21.17 -35.07 -22.05
CA SER A 132 -21.87 -35.24 -20.78
C SER A 132 -22.52 -36.62 -20.57
N ASN A 133 -22.55 -37.47 -21.61
CA ASN A 133 -23.11 -38.81 -21.51
C ASN A 133 -22.06 -39.92 -21.30
N CYS A 134 -20.78 -39.71 -21.63
CA CYS A 134 -19.78 -40.79 -21.56
C CYS A 134 -18.41 -40.40 -20.97
N GLY A 135 -18.16 -39.10 -20.71
CA GLY A 135 -16.98 -38.66 -19.96
C GLY A 135 -15.62 -38.89 -20.64
N LYS A 136 -15.57 -39.32 -21.91
CA LYS A 136 -14.32 -39.46 -22.69
C LYS A 136 -14.20 -38.38 -23.76
N ARG A 137 -12.95 -37.94 -24.03
CA ARG A 137 -12.61 -37.00 -25.11
C ARG A 137 -12.22 -37.81 -26.36
N GLY A 138 -12.72 -37.41 -27.54
CA GLY A 138 -12.15 -37.86 -28.83
C GLY A 138 -13.04 -38.72 -29.74
N HIS A 139 -14.35 -38.51 -29.77
CA HIS A 139 -15.22 -39.12 -30.79
C HIS A 139 -16.05 -38.04 -31.49
N LYS A 140 -16.13 -38.12 -32.82
CA LYS A 140 -17.03 -37.33 -33.65
C LYS A 140 -18.41 -38.01 -33.69
#